data_AF-K8DZM1-F1
#
_entry.id   AF-K8DZM1-F1
#
_cell.length_a   1.000
_cell.length_b   1.000
_cell.length_c   1.000
_cell.angle_alpha   90.00
_cell.angle_beta   90.00
_cell.angle_gamma   90.00
#
_symmetry.space_group_name_H-M   'P 1'
#
loop_
_entity.id
_entity.type
_entity.pdbx_description
1 polymer ?
#
loop_
_entity_poly.entity_id
_entity_poly.type
_entity_poly.pdbx_seq_one_letter_code
_entity_poly.pdbx_strand_id
1 'polypeptide(L)'
;MPKIKSSPFDARALSKKYRTSVAKLIKMWKNGQSDVEIATLTGIDLLTLRQIKTDIEMAHRKLRLAKRKEALAKAQASLPHQIFLRPLI
;
A
#
# COMPACT_ATOMS: atom_id res chain seq x y z
N MET A 1 17.68 -7.58 16.45
CA MET A 1 16.20 -7.46 16.34
C MET A 1 15.83 -7.23 14.88
N PRO A 2 14.98 -8.06 14.26
CA PRO A 2 14.67 -7.89 12.84
C PRO A 2 13.87 -6.59 12.65
N LYS A 3 14.42 -5.68 11.82
CA LYS A 3 13.82 -4.40 11.42
C LYS A 3 12.37 -4.62 10.96
N ILE A 4 11.41 -4.07 11.70
CA ILE A 4 10.04 -3.89 11.24
C ILE A 4 10.13 -2.97 10.02
N LYS A 5 10.08 -3.53 8.82
CA LYS A 5 9.86 -2.74 7.60
C LYS A 5 8.57 -1.98 7.85
N SER A 6 8.64 -0.64 7.94
CA SER A 6 7.47 0.23 8.11
C SER A 6 6.49 -0.08 6.99
N SER A 7 5.48 -0.89 7.28
CA SER A 7 4.50 -1.29 6.29
C SER A 7 3.79 -0.01 5.84
N PRO A 8 3.65 0.23 4.54
CA PRO A 8 3.11 1.48 4.02
C PRO A 8 1.59 1.62 4.22
N PHE A 9 1.00 0.69 4.96
CA PHE A 9 -0.39 0.65 5.34
C PHE A 9 -0.48 0.22 6.81
N ASP A 10 -1.52 0.72 7.49
CA ASP A 10 -1.83 0.30 8.85
C ASP A 10 -2.57 -1.04 8.85
N ALA A 11 -1.83 -2.11 9.07
CA ALA A 11 -2.39 -3.46 9.17
C ALA A 11 -3.42 -3.59 10.30
N ARG A 12 -3.31 -2.80 11.36
CA ARG A 12 -4.25 -2.82 12.49
C ARG A 12 -5.59 -2.18 12.09
N ALA A 13 -5.53 -1.06 11.38
CA ALA A 13 -6.72 -0.40 10.84
C ALA A 13 -7.47 -1.31 9.86
N LEU A 14 -6.77 -1.97 8.93
CA LEU A 14 -7.39 -2.93 8.00
C LEU A 14 -7.95 -4.15 8.76
N SER A 15 -7.25 -4.64 9.76
CA SER A 15 -7.75 -5.76 10.58
C SER A 15 -9.04 -5.41 11.32
N LYS A 16 -9.17 -4.16 11.80
CA LYS A 16 -10.41 -3.65 12.41
C LYS A 16 -11.53 -3.52 11.39
N LYS A 17 -11.24 -3.00 10.18
CA LYS A 17 -12.22 -2.83 9.09
C LYS A 17 -12.84 -4.16 8.67
N TYR A 18 -12.01 -5.18 8.44
CA TYR A 18 -12.45 -6.48 7.93
C TYR A 18 -12.74 -7.51 9.03
N ARG A 19 -12.51 -7.15 10.30
CA ARG A 19 -12.63 -8.04 11.47
C ARG A 19 -11.79 -9.32 11.35
N THR A 20 -10.69 -9.26 10.61
CA THR A 20 -9.81 -10.41 10.31
C THR A 20 -8.36 -10.02 10.52
N SER A 21 -7.48 -10.99 10.79
CA SER A 21 -6.05 -10.72 10.97
C SER A 21 -5.37 -10.53 9.62
N VAL A 22 -5.31 -9.28 9.15
CA VAL A 22 -4.70 -8.93 7.85
C VAL A 22 -3.21 -9.27 7.83
N ALA A 23 -2.51 -9.16 8.97
CA ALA A 23 -1.11 -9.58 9.08
C ALA A 23 -0.91 -11.08 8.80
N LYS A 24 -1.85 -11.93 9.25
CA LYS A 24 -1.82 -13.37 8.98
C LYS A 24 -2.10 -13.65 7.50
N LEU A 25 -3.09 -12.97 6.90
CA LEU A 25 -3.39 -13.08 5.47
C LEU A 25 -2.20 -12.68 4.60
N ILE A 26 -1.52 -11.59 4.94
CA ILE A 26 -0.29 -11.17 4.24
C ILE A 26 0.79 -12.24 4.34
N LYS A 27 0.98 -12.87 5.50
CA LYS A 27 1.96 -13.95 5.65
C LYS A 27 1.59 -15.14 4.75
N MET A 28 0.31 -15.51 4.69
CA MET A 28 -0.21 -16.57 3.82
C MET A 28 0.04 -16.27 2.34
N TRP A 29 -0.30 -15.07 1.87
CA TRP A 29 0.01 -14.65 0.49
C TRP A 29 1.50 -14.64 0.19
N LYS A 30 2.34 -14.20 1.14
CA LYS A 30 3.80 -14.20 0.98
C LYS A 30 4.40 -15.61 0.95
N ASN A 31 3.69 -16.59 1.51
CA ASN A 31 4.05 -18.00 1.44
C ASN A 31 3.56 -18.68 0.14
N GLY A 32 2.93 -17.94 -0.77
CA GLY A 32 2.46 -18.44 -2.05
C GLY A 32 1.05 -19.01 -2.05
N GLN A 33 0.30 -18.90 -0.95
CA GLN A 33 -1.07 -19.38 -0.90
C GLN A 33 -2.00 -18.51 -1.76
N SER A 34 -2.85 -19.17 -2.53
CA SER A 34 -3.92 -18.57 -3.35
C SER A 34 -5.08 -18.07 -2.50
N ASP A 35 -5.91 -17.21 -3.08
CA ASP A 35 -7.10 -16.69 -2.38
C ASP A 35 -8.11 -17.78 -2.06
N VAL A 36 -8.22 -18.80 -2.93
CA VAL A 36 -9.10 -19.96 -2.70
C VAL A 36 -8.60 -20.78 -1.52
N GLU A 37 -7.31 -21.09 -1.45
CA GLU A 37 -6.74 -21.81 -0.30
C GLU A 37 -6.92 -21.04 0.99
N ILE A 38 -6.68 -19.72 0.97
CA ILE A 38 -6.83 -18.88 2.15
C ILE A 38 -8.31 -18.81 2.57
N ALA A 39 -9.24 -18.67 1.63
CA ALA A 39 -10.67 -18.68 1.92
C ALA A 39 -11.09 -20.00 2.59
N THR A 40 -10.66 -21.13 2.03
CA THR A 40 -10.93 -22.47 2.59
C THR A 40 -10.34 -22.63 4.00
N LEU A 41 -9.11 -22.14 4.23
CA LEU A 41 -8.43 -22.27 5.53
C LEU A 41 -8.94 -21.32 6.60
N THR A 42 -9.46 -20.15 6.22
CA THR A 42 -9.82 -19.08 7.16
C THR A 42 -11.32 -18.84 7.28
N GLY A 43 -12.13 -19.39 6.37
CA GLY A 43 -13.56 -19.11 6.27
C GLY A 43 -13.87 -17.69 5.80
N ILE A 44 -12.88 -16.94 5.33
CA ILE A 44 -13.07 -15.58 4.82
C ILE A 44 -13.52 -15.66 3.37
N ASP A 45 -14.56 -14.92 3.04
CA ASP A 45 -15.08 -14.84 1.69
C ASP A 45 -14.05 -14.28 0.67
N LEU A 46 -14.10 -14.80 -0.55
CA LEU A 46 -13.17 -14.45 -1.63
C LEU A 46 -13.26 -12.96 -2.02
N LEU A 47 -14.47 -12.38 -2.02
CA LEU A 47 -14.63 -10.96 -2.31
C LEU A 47 -13.94 -10.11 -1.23
N THR A 48 -14.04 -10.53 0.02
CA THR A 48 -13.37 -9.87 1.15
C THR A 48 -11.85 -9.94 1.01
N LEU A 49 -11.29 -11.10 0.66
CA LEU A 49 -9.85 -11.24 0.41
C LEU A 49 -9.37 -10.34 -0.74
N ARG A 50 -10.15 -10.27 -1.83
CA ARG A 50 -9.87 -9.38 -2.97
C ARG A 50 -9.87 -7.91 -2.55
N GLN A 51 -10.87 -7.49 -1.78
CA GLN A 51 -10.97 -6.12 -1.29
C GLN A 51 -9.79 -5.75 -0.38
N ILE A 52 -9.36 -6.67 0.50
CA ILE A 52 -8.17 -6.47 1.34
C ILE A 52 -6.92 -6.26 0.47
N LYS A 53 -6.71 -7.08 -0.57
CA LYS A 53 -5.59 -6.91 -1.50
C LYS A 53 -5.62 -5.55 -2.20
N THR A 54 -6.79 -5.14 -2.70
CA THR A 54 -6.95 -3.83 -3.35
C THR A 54 -6.63 -2.67 -2.40
N ASP A 55 -7.10 -2.73 -1.15
CA ASP A 55 -6.81 -1.69 -0.15
C ASP A 55 -5.30 -1.60 0.15
N ILE A 56 -4.63 -2.74 0.27
CA ILE A 56 -3.17 -2.81 0.45
C ILE A 56 -2.47 -2.20 -0.76
N GLU A 57 -2.83 -2.59 -1.98
CA GLU A 57 -2.25 -2.08 -3.22
C GLU A 57 -2.41 -0.55 -3.33
N MET A 58 -3.60 -0.05 -3.02
CA MET A 58 -3.91 1.37 -3.06
C MET A 58 -3.09 2.16 -2.02
N ALA A 59 -2.88 1.61 -0.83
CA ALA A 59 -2.00 2.23 0.16
C ALA A 59 -0.54 2.32 -0.33
N HIS A 60 -0.02 1.24 -0.92
CA HIS A 60 1.30 1.23 -1.56
C HIS A 60 1.38 2.26 -2.71
N ARG A 61 0.34 2.35 -3.55
CA ARG A 61 0.26 3.31 -4.65
C ARG A 61 0.29 4.74 -4.14
N LYS A 62 -0.50 5.07 -3.11
CA LYS A 62 -0.51 6.39 -2.47
C LYS A 62 0.87 6.76 -1.93
N LEU A 63 1.55 5.83 -1.26
CA LEU A 63 2.91 6.09 -0.77
C LEU A 63 3.89 6.35 -1.91
N ARG A 64 3.86 5.56 -2.99
CA ARG A 64 4.74 5.77 -4.15
C ARG A 64 4.51 7.14 -4.78
N LEU A 65 3.26 7.58 -4.90
CA LEU A 65 2.92 8.89 -5.43
C LEU A 65 3.40 10.02 -4.51
N ALA A 66 3.21 9.89 -3.19
CA ALA A 66 3.69 10.87 -2.22
C ALA A 66 5.21 11.05 -2.28
N LYS A 67 5.97 9.95 -2.34
CA LYS A 67 7.43 9.99 -2.51
C LYS A 67 7.86 10.66 -3.80
N ARG A 68 7.16 10.40 -4.92
CA ARG A 68 7.43 11.06 -6.20
C ARG A 68 7.18 12.57 -6.13
N LYS A 69 6.08 12.99 -5.49
CA LYS A 69 5.77 14.41 -5.29
C LYS A 69 6.84 15.11 -4.43
N GLU A 70 7.28 14.47 -3.36
CA GLU A 70 8.34 14.99 -2.50
C GLU A 70 9.66 15.14 -3.25
N ALA A 71 10.06 14.12 -4.02
CA ALA A 71 11.27 14.17 -4.85
C ALA A 71 11.19 15.29 -5.90
N LEU A 72 10.04 15.46 -6.55
CA LEU A 72 9.83 16.53 -7.53
C LEU A 72 9.90 17.92 -6.87
N ALA A 73 9.28 18.10 -5.70
CA ALA A 73 9.33 19.37 -4.96
C ALA A 73 10.76 19.70 -4.52
N LYS A 74 11.54 18.71 -4.06
CA LYS A 74 12.96 18.89 -3.73
C LYS A 74 13.77 19.27 -4.96
N ALA A 75 13.55 18.61 -6.09
CA ALA A 75 14.22 18.94 -7.35
C ALA A 75 13.91 20.39 -7.77
N GLN A 76 12.64 20.81 -7.73
CA GLN A 76 12.23 22.18 -8.05
C GLN A 76 12.83 23.21 -7.08
N ALA A 77 12.87 22.91 -5.78
CA ALA A 77 13.48 23.80 -4.77
C ALA A 77 15.01 23.91 -4.90
N SER A 78 15.66 22.86 -5.42
CA SER A 78 17.11 22.85 -5.66
C SER A 78 17.54 23.49 -6.98
N LEU A 79 16.60 23.77 -7.89
CA LEU A 79 16.91 24.53 -9.10
C LEU A 79 17.04 26.02 -8.73
N PRO A 80 18.18 26.69 -9.02
CA PRO A 80 18.25 28.15 -8.93
C PRO A 80 17.14 28.72 -9.81
N HIS A 81 16.40 29.73 -9.33
CA HIS A 81 15.15 30.26 -9.89
C HIS A 81 15.20 30.47 -11.42
N GLN A 82 15.03 29.40 -12.19
CA GLN A 82 14.76 29.47 -13.61
C GLN A 82 13.26 29.65 -13.71
N ILE A 83 12.87 30.92 -13.80
CA ILE A 83 11.61 31.35 -14.40
C ILE A 83 11.49 30.61 -15.75
N PHE A 84 10.26 30.33 -16.19
CA PHE A 84 9.87 29.51 -17.35
C PHE A 84 9.68 28.03 -16.95
N LEU A 85 8.46 27.52 -16.82
CA LEU A 85 7.41 27.56 -17.83
C LEU A 85 6.02 27.71 -17.20
N ARG A 86 5.32 28.80 -17.52
CA ARG A 86 3.86 28.87 -17.46
C ARG A 86 3.34 28.23 -18.76
N PRO A 87 2.46 27.23 -18.73
CA PRO A 87 1.72 26.88 -19.94
C PRO A 87 0.76 28.04 -20.20
N LEU A 88 0.99 28.76 -21.30
CA LEU A 88 -0.01 29.65 -21.87
C LEU A 88 -0.96 28.75 -22.66
N ILE A 89 -2.18 28.64 -22.14
CA ILE A 89 -3.38 28.04 -22.76
C ILE A 89 -3.43 26.51 -22.64
#